data_AF-A0A958CKF8-F1
#
_entry.id   AF-A0A958CKF8-F1
#
_cell.length_a   1.000
_cell.length_b   1.000
_cell.length_c   1.000
_cell.angle_alpha   90.00
_cell.angle_beta   90.00
_cell.angle_gamma   90.00
#
_symmetry.space_group_name_H-M   'P 1'
#
loop_
_entity.id
_entity.type
_entity.pdbx_description
1 polymer ?
#
loop_
_entity_poly.entity_id
_entity_poly.type
_entity_poly.pdbx_seq_one_letter_code
_entity_poly.pdbx_strand_id
1 'polypeptide(L)'
;MLDISEERAWFLDQFEANADTKYQAGQQMVMKTALHLYGVRVPDLRRLSSEWQRVHKGISRDDLLAMVEALWVGESYEERSMAIELLGRNKRIISDLTWDHFDRWRHLVDNWGLDDGLATSIFGPWVAADLPGRLSYLPALVGDPVVWSRRLGLVATVPLNRSASTAQPDLTFMLIDRLKAERHPMITKAVSWALRTLIKLYPDRVAAYLDDNQDVLPSHAVREVRNKLETGLKSGKTP
;
A
#
# COMPACT_ATOMS: atom_id res chain seq x y z
N MET A 1 -21.28 -11.59 19.02
CA MET A 1 -20.13 -10.70 19.24
C MET A 1 -18.91 -11.59 19.22
N LEU A 2 -17.96 -11.26 18.36
CA LEU A 2 -16.74 -12.05 18.15
C LEU A 2 -15.83 -11.92 19.38
N ASP A 3 -15.25 -13.02 19.86
CA ASP A 3 -14.19 -12.94 20.88
C ASP A 3 -12.86 -12.56 20.20
N ILE A 4 -12.61 -11.26 20.13
CA ILE A 4 -11.43 -10.70 19.46
C ILE A 4 -10.12 -11.25 20.05
N SER A 5 -10.09 -11.58 21.34
CA SER A 5 -8.87 -12.08 21.99
C SER A 5 -8.58 -13.51 21.57
N GLU A 6 -9.60 -14.37 21.55
CA GLU A 6 -9.50 -15.75 21.07
C GLU A 6 -9.12 -15.79 19.59
N GLU A 7 -9.78 -14.98 18.75
CA GLU A 7 -9.49 -14.92 17.31
C GLU A 7 -8.08 -14.39 17.01
N ARG A 8 -7.61 -13.39 17.76
CA ARG A 8 -6.25 -12.90 17.63
C ARG A 8 -5.23 -13.97 18.07
N ALA A 9 -5.48 -14.67 19.17
CA ALA A 9 -4.63 -15.77 19.61
C ALA A 9 -4.53 -16.86 18.53
N TRP A 10 -5.65 -17.21 17.90
CA TRP A 10 -5.66 -18.15 16.78
C TRP A 10 -4.73 -17.69 15.65
N PHE A 11 -4.79 -16.43 15.23
CA PHE A 11 -3.87 -15.92 14.20
C PHE A 11 -2.40 -15.99 14.61
N LEU A 12 -2.07 -15.68 15.86
CA LEU A 12 -0.70 -15.76 16.37
C LEU A 12 -0.18 -17.21 16.30
N ASP A 13 -0.98 -18.18 16.75
CA ASP A 13 -0.65 -19.60 16.63
C ASP A 13 -0.44 -20.01 15.17
N GLN A 14 -1.28 -19.51 14.25
CA GLN A 14 -1.10 -19.77 12.83
C GLN A 14 0.16 -19.11 12.26
N PHE A 15 0.54 -17.92 12.72
CA PHE A 15 1.77 -17.29 12.24
C PHE A 15 3.01 -18.06 12.67
N GLU A 16 3.04 -18.53 13.91
CA GLU A 16 4.12 -19.37 14.42
C GLU A 16 4.19 -20.72 13.67
N ALA A 17 3.04 -21.38 13.46
CA ALA A 17 2.97 -22.65 12.75
C ALA A 17 3.37 -22.55 11.26
N ASN A 18 3.27 -21.36 10.66
CA ASN A 18 3.60 -21.10 9.25
C ASN A 18 4.87 -20.24 9.08
N ALA A 19 5.68 -20.09 10.13
CA ALA A 19 6.92 -19.34 10.09
C ALA A 19 7.96 -20.02 9.19
N ASP A 20 8.53 -19.26 8.26
CA ASP A 20 9.66 -19.67 7.42
C ASP A 20 10.88 -18.81 7.77
N THR A 21 11.83 -19.39 8.51
CA THR A 21 13.02 -18.68 9.00
C THR A 21 13.92 -18.16 7.89
N LYS A 22 13.97 -18.82 6.72
CA LYS A 22 14.73 -18.32 5.57
C LYS A 22 14.03 -17.11 4.95
N TYR A 23 12.71 -17.17 4.84
CA TYR A 23 11.92 -16.03 4.36
C TYR A 23 11.98 -14.86 5.34
N GLN A 24 11.87 -15.12 6.64
CA GLN A 24 12.03 -14.14 7.72
C GLN A 24 13.37 -13.40 7.61
N ALA A 25 14.49 -14.13 7.52
CA ALA A 25 15.82 -13.54 7.37
C ALA A 25 15.93 -12.69 6.10
N GLY A 26 15.36 -13.16 4.98
CA GLY A 26 15.28 -12.38 3.74
C GLY A 26 14.49 -11.08 3.90
N GLN A 27 13.35 -11.12 4.60
CA GLN A 27 12.52 -9.94 4.88
C GLN A 27 13.27 -8.93 5.75
N GLN A 28 13.94 -9.37 6.83
CA GLN A 28 14.73 -8.50 7.71
C GLN A 28 15.81 -7.70 6.95
N MET A 29 16.39 -8.28 5.89
CA MET A 29 17.41 -7.62 5.09
C MET A 29 16.86 -6.51 4.18
N VAL A 30 15.61 -6.63 3.74
CA VAL A 30 15.02 -5.72 2.73
C VAL A 30 13.94 -4.78 3.29
N MET A 31 13.43 -5.08 4.48
CA MET A 31 12.36 -4.35 5.14
C MET A 31 12.78 -4.07 6.59
N LYS A 32 13.28 -2.85 6.82
CA LYS A 32 13.53 -2.36 8.17
C LYS A 32 12.18 -2.05 8.83
N THR A 33 11.97 -2.61 10.01
CA THR A 33 10.78 -2.40 10.86
C THR A 33 11.16 -2.64 12.32
N ALA A 34 10.46 -2.00 13.24
CA ALA A 34 10.54 -2.26 14.67
C ALA A 34 9.64 -3.44 15.11
N LEU A 35 8.79 -3.95 14.21
CA LEU A 35 7.86 -5.02 14.50
C LEU A 35 8.56 -6.38 14.56
N HIS A 36 7.96 -7.29 15.33
CA HIS A 36 8.31 -8.70 15.25
C HIS A 36 7.94 -9.25 13.86
N LEU A 37 8.78 -10.13 13.32
CA LEU A 37 8.55 -10.82 12.05
C LEU A 37 8.45 -12.32 12.35
N TYR A 38 7.31 -12.94 12.06
CA TYR A 38 7.22 -14.40 12.07
C TYR A 38 7.86 -15.01 10.81
N GLY A 39 7.81 -14.30 9.68
CA GLY A 39 8.26 -14.82 8.40
C GLY A 39 7.21 -15.68 7.70
N VAL A 40 5.94 -15.31 7.81
CA VAL A 40 4.85 -15.98 7.10
C VAL A 40 4.78 -15.46 5.67
N ARG A 41 4.74 -16.34 4.69
CA ARG A 41 4.69 -15.94 3.28
C ARG A 41 3.33 -15.36 2.92
N VAL A 42 3.31 -14.41 1.98
CA VAL A 42 2.06 -13.76 1.51
C VAL A 42 0.99 -14.77 1.04
N PRO A 43 1.30 -15.86 0.30
CA PRO A 43 0.30 -16.87 -0.03
C PRO A 43 -0.33 -17.53 1.20
N ASP A 44 0.44 -17.75 2.28
CA ASP A 44 -0.06 -18.31 3.52
C ASP A 44 -0.92 -17.32 4.29
N LEU A 45 -0.52 -16.04 4.39
CA LEU A 45 -1.39 -14.99 4.96
C LEU A 45 -2.74 -14.93 4.23
N ARG A 46 -2.73 -14.98 2.90
CA ARG A 46 -3.95 -15.02 2.10
C ARG A 46 -4.77 -16.27 2.37
N ARG A 47 -4.13 -17.43 2.48
CA ARG A 47 -4.82 -18.69 2.80
C ARG A 47 -5.49 -18.61 4.18
N LEU A 48 -4.74 -18.21 5.22
CA LEU A 48 -5.24 -18.06 6.59
C LEU A 48 -6.41 -17.07 6.66
N SER A 49 -6.29 -15.92 6.01
CA SER A 49 -7.38 -14.94 5.87
C SER A 49 -8.65 -15.55 5.25
N SER A 50 -8.47 -16.43 4.24
CA SER A 50 -9.60 -17.13 3.60
C SER A 50 -10.21 -18.21 4.49
N GLU A 51 -9.39 -18.96 5.22
CA GLU A 51 -9.83 -20.00 6.14
C GLU A 51 -10.65 -19.39 7.28
N TRP A 52 -10.13 -18.32 7.88
CA TRP A 52 -10.81 -17.56 8.93
C TRP A 52 -12.17 -17.02 8.45
N GLN A 53 -12.22 -16.41 7.26
CA GLN A 53 -13.47 -15.89 6.69
C GLN A 53 -14.49 -16.99 6.39
N ARG A 54 -14.05 -18.21 6.06
CA ARG A 54 -14.92 -19.36 5.80
C ARG A 54 -15.58 -19.89 7.07
N VAL A 55 -14.92 -19.75 8.22
CA VAL A 55 -15.49 -20.07 9.54
C VAL A 55 -16.47 -18.97 9.95
N HIS A 56 -16.09 -17.70 9.74
CA HIS A 56 -16.87 -16.51 10.11
C HIS A 56 -17.79 -16.04 8.98
N LYS A 57 -18.57 -16.96 8.39
CA LYS A 57 -19.56 -16.59 7.36
C LYS A 57 -20.62 -15.68 7.96
N GLY A 58 -20.79 -14.50 7.36
CA GLY A 58 -21.78 -13.53 7.83
C GLY A 58 -21.34 -12.73 9.05
N ILE A 59 -20.02 -12.67 9.33
CA ILE A 59 -19.47 -11.74 10.32
C ILE A 59 -20.02 -10.33 10.09
N SER A 60 -20.39 -9.67 11.18
CA SER A 60 -20.87 -8.30 11.13
C SER A 60 -19.74 -7.35 10.70
N ARG A 61 -20.11 -6.18 10.14
CA ARG A 61 -19.13 -5.13 9.84
C ARG A 61 -18.35 -4.73 11.10
N ASP A 62 -19.05 -4.60 12.22
CA ASP A 62 -18.47 -4.10 13.46
C ASP A 62 -17.51 -5.13 14.09
N ASP A 63 -17.87 -6.42 14.10
CA ASP A 63 -16.97 -7.49 14.56
C ASP A 63 -15.72 -7.59 13.67
N LEU A 64 -15.88 -7.48 12.34
CA LEU A 64 -14.73 -7.51 11.42
C LEU A 64 -13.83 -6.29 11.60
N LEU A 65 -14.39 -5.09 11.76
CA LEU A 65 -13.61 -3.89 12.03
C LEU A 65 -12.90 -3.98 13.38
N ALA A 66 -13.57 -4.50 14.43
CA ALA A 66 -12.94 -4.73 15.72
C ALA A 66 -11.73 -5.69 15.60
N MET A 67 -11.87 -6.75 14.80
CA MET A 67 -10.77 -7.67 14.54
C MET A 67 -9.61 -7.02 13.79
N VAL A 68 -9.92 -6.23 12.76
CA VAL A 68 -8.92 -5.45 11.99
C VAL A 68 -8.18 -4.47 12.89
N GLU A 69 -8.87 -3.74 13.75
CA GLU A 69 -8.26 -2.78 14.68
C GLU A 69 -7.33 -3.49 15.68
N ALA A 70 -7.76 -4.63 16.23
CA ALA A 70 -6.94 -5.42 17.15
C ALA A 70 -5.66 -5.97 16.51
N LEU A 71 -5.75 -6.43 15.26
CA LEU A 71 -4.58 -6.85 14.48
C LEU A 71 -3.69 -5.67 14.09
N TRP A 72 -4.26 -4.51 13.76
CA TRP A 72 -3.51 -3.35 13.32
C TRP A 72 -2.63 -2.74 14.43
N VAL A 73 -3.10 -2.77 15.69
CA VAL A 73 -2.30 -2.36 16.86
C VAL A 73 -1.37 -3.46 17.38
N GLY A 74 -1.35 -4.63 16.72
CA GLY A 74 -0.48 -5.75 17.05
C GLY A 74 1.01 -5.42 16.97
N GLU A 75 1.82 -6.31 17.53
CA GLU A 75 3.27 -6.14 17.71
C GLU A 75 4.09 -6.77 16.58
N SER A 76 3.45 -7.58 15.73
CA SER A 76 4.08 -8.20 14.57
C SER A 76 3.64 -7.59 13.24
N TYR A 77 4.51 -7.70 12.25
CA TYR A 77 4.20 -7.35 10.86
C TYR A 77 3.05 -8.21 10.31
N GLU A 78 3.03 -9.51 10.62
CA GLU A 78 2.02 -10.44 10.15
C GLU A 78 0.62 -10.11 10.66
N GLU A 79 0.47 -9.65 11.91
CA GLU A 79 -0.82 -9.15 12.41
C GLU A 79 -1.32 -7.98 11.57
N ARG A 80 -0.50 -6.95 11.38
CA ARG A 80 -0.88 -5.75 10.61
C ARG A 80 -1.11 -6.05 9.13
N SER A 81 -0.34 -6.97 8.58
CA SER A 81 -0.53 -7.47 7.21
C SER A 81 -1.83 -8.27 7.09
N MET A 82 -2.19 -9.05 8.11
CA MET A 82 -3.45 -9.78 8.16
C MET A 82 -4.65 -8.83 8.23
N ALA A 83 -4.56 -7.72 8.96
CA ALA A 83 -5.59 -6.67 8.94
C ALA A 83 -5.84 -6.14 7.52
N ILE A 84 -4.77 -5.90 6.74
CA ILE A 84 -4.87 -5.50 5.32
C ILE A 84 -5.51 -6.60 4.48
N GLU A 85 -5.13 -7.86 4.66
CA GLU A 85 -5.69 -8.98 3.91
C GLU A 85 -7.19 -9.20 4.23
N LEU A 86 -7.60 -9.07 5.50
CA LEU A 86 -9.01 -9.14 5.92
C LEU A 86 -9.85 -8.01 5.30
N LEU A 87 -9.38 -6.76 5.38
CA LEU A 87 -10.09 -5.63 4.74
C LEU A 87 -10.12 -5.77 3.21
N GLY A 88 -9.00 -6.18 2.61
CA GLY A 88 -8.86 -6.35 1.16
C GLY A 88 -9.81 -7.41 0.58
N ARG A 89 -10.15 -8.43 1.36
CA ARG A 89 -11.21 -9.42 1.03
C ARG A 89 -12.61 -8.86 1.20
N ASN A 90 -12.82 -7.94 2.13
CA ASN A 90 -14.11 -7.37 2.49
C ASN A 90 -14.31 -5.96 1.92
N LYS A 91 -14.13 -5.83 0.60
CA LYS A 91 -14.11 -4.53 -0.10
C LYS A 91 -15.34 -3.65 0.11
N ARG A 92 -16.50 -4.25 0.44
CA ARG A 92 -17.73 -3.49 0.71
C ARG A 92 -17.61 -2.59 1.93
N ILE A 93 -16.79 -2.95 2.91
CA ILE A 93 -16.59 -2.16 4.12
C ILE A 93 -15.63 -0.99 3.86
N ILE A 94 -14.76 -1.12 2.84
CA ILE A 94 -13.77 -0.09 2.54
C ILE A 94 -14.46 1.26 2.31
N SER A 95 -15.57 1.33 1.57
CA SER A 95 -16.29 2.59 1.29
C SER A 95 -16.81 3.30 2.54
N ASP A 96 -17.07 2.54 3.59
CA ASP A 96 -17.68 2.98 4.85
C ASP A 96 -16.64 3.31 5.92
N LEU A 97 -15.35 3.13 5.62
CA LEU A 97 -14.27 3.67 6.43
C LEU A 97 -14.31 5.19 6.40
N THR A 98 -13.70 5.80 7.41
CA THR A 98 -13.60 7.25 7.55
C THR A 98 -12.14 7.68 7.55
N TRP A 99 -11.88 8.96 7.34
CA TRP A 99 -10.53 9.51 7.46
C TRP A 99 -9.87 9.18 8.80
N ASP A 100 -10.62 9.17 9.91
CA ASP A 100 -10.11 8.83 11.24
C ASP A 100 -9.40 7.47 11.29
N HIS A 101 -9.93 6.46 10.59
CA HIS A 101 -9.27 5.16 10.50
C HIS A 101 -7.88 5.31 9.87
N PHE A 102 -7.79 5.99 8.72
CA PHE A 102 -6.52 6.17 8.02
C PHE A 102 -5.55 7.06 8.77
N ASP A 103 -6.05 8.10 9.46
CA ASP A 103 -5.23 9.00 10.26
C ASP A 103 -4.61 8.26 11.45
N ARG A 104 -5.37 7.41 12.14
CA ARG A 104 -4.80 6.55 13.19
C ARG A 104 -3.85 5.52 12.61
N TRP A 105 -4.25 4.84 11.54
CA TRP A 105 -3.48 3.71 11.00
C TRP A 105 -2.13 4.11 10.43
N ARG A 106 -2.06 5.24 9.69
CA ARG A 106 -0.80 5.72 9.08
C ARG A 106 0.30 5.98 10.11
N HIS A 107 -0.06 6.35 11.35
CA HIS A 107 0.90 6.63 12.42
C HIS A 107 1.62 5.37 12.92
N LEU A 108 1.07 4.18 12.65
CA LEU A 108 1.68 2.90 13.00
C LEU A 108 2.47 2.28 11.84
N VAL A 109 2.54 2.93 10.68
CA VAL A 109 3.31 2.42 9.54
C VAL A 109 4.77 2.81 9.68
N ASP A 110 5.67 1.82 9.66
CA ASP A 110 7.11 2.02 9.78
C ASP A 110 7.93 1.36 8.66
N ASN A 111 7.24 0.74 7.69
CA ASN A 111 7.86 -0.02 6.61
C ASN A 111 7.03 0.04 5.32
N TRP A 112 7.67 -0.29 4.20
CA TRP A 112 7.06 -0.18 2.87
C TRP A 112 6.00 -1.25 2.60
N GLY A 113 6.07 -2.42 3.25
CA GLY A 113 5.09 -3.49 3.06
C GLY A 113 3.71 -3.10 3.58
N LEU A 114 3.65 -2.56 4.80
CA LEU A 114 2.42 -2.05 5.40
C LEU A 114 1.90 -0.81 4.67
N ASP A 115 2.79 0.13 4.33
CA ASP A 115 2.43 1.34 3.57
C ASP A 115 1.79 0.98 2.22
N ASP A 116 2.45 0.13 1.44
CA ASP A 116 1.98 -0.23 0.10
C ASP A 116 0.68 -1.05 0.16
N GLY A 117 0.55 -1.94 1.15
CA GLY A 117 -0.68 -2.68 1.38
C GLY A 117 -1.84 -1.77 1.76
N LEU A 118 -1.64 -0.86 2.73
CA LEU A 118 -2.64 0.12 3.14
C LEU A 118 -3.03 1.05 1.97
N ALA A 119 -2.04 1.58 1.26
CA ALA A 119 -2.23 2.50 0.15
C ALA A 119 -2.97 1.87 -1.03
N THR A 120 -2.55 0.66 -1.45
CA THR A 120 -3.05 0.08 -2.70
C THR A 120 -4.30 -0.77 -2.53
N SER A 121 -4.47 -1.41 -1.38
CA SER A 121 -5.60 -2.30 -1.13
C SER A 121 -6.77 -1.60 -0.45
N ILE A 122 -6.51 -0.57 0.37
CA ILE A 122 -7.54 0.04 1.24
C ILE A 122 -7.74 1.52 0.93
N PHE A 123 -6.73 2.37 1.17
CA PHE A 123 -6.87 3.83 1.09
C PHE A 123 -7.14 4.32 -0.34
N GLY A 124 -6.39 3.83 -1.34
CA GLY A 124 -6.65 4.15 -2.74
C GLY A 124 -8.06 3.75 -3.20
N PRO A 125 -8.52 2.50 -2.95
CA PRO A 125 -9.91 2.11 -3.20
C PRO A 125 -10.96 2.92 -2.42
N TRP A 126 -10.68 3.33 -1.18
CA TRP A 126 -11.55 4.23 -0.41
C TRP A 126 -11.68 5.61 -1.08
N VAL A 127 -10.57 6.19 -1.55
CA VAL A 127 -10.58 7.44 -2.32
C VAL A 127 -11.34 7.27 -3.64
N ALA A 128 -11.14 6.14 -4.34
CA ALA A 128 -11.82 5.84 -5.59
C ALA A 128 -13.36 5.76 -5.45
N ALA A 129 -13.84 5.35 -4.28
CA ALA A 129 -15.28 5.22 -4.00
C ALA A 129 -16.00 6.57 -3.91
N ASP A 130 -15.29 7.67 -3.66
CA ASP A 130 -15.81 9.04 -3.66
C ASP A 130 -14.67 10.02 -3.98
N LEU A 131 -14.34 10.13 -5.27
CA LEU A 131 -13.27 11.01 -5.73
C LEU A 131 -13.51 12.49 -5.35
N PRO A 132 -14.69 13.10 -5.62
CA PRO A 132 -14.90 14.50 -5.29
C PRO A 132 -14.71 14.81 -3.80
N GLY A 133 -15.16 13.93 -2.91
CA GLY A 133 -15.07 14.13 -1.47
C GLY A 133 -13.71 13.77 -0.85
N ARG A 134 -12.92 12.88 -1.49
CA ARG A 134 -11.76 12.24 -0.83
C ARG A 134 -10.41 12.52 -1.48
N LEU A 135 -10.37 13.13 -2.67
CA LEU A 135 -9.09 13.45 -3.33
C LEU A 135 -8.21 14.42 -2.53
N SER A 136 -8.82 15.30 -1.71
CA SER A 136 -8.12 16.31 -0.92
C SER A 136 -7.22 15.74 0.19
N TYR A 137 -7.40 14.47 0.58
CA TYR A 137 -6.52 13.81 1.56
C TYR A 137 -5.13 13.51 1.00
N LEU A 138 -5.00 13.27 -0.31
CA LEU A 138 -3.72 12.89 -0.93
C LEU A 138 -2.68 14.04 -0.86
N PRO A 139 -3.01 15.30 -1.24
CA PRO A 139 -2.08 16.42 -1.08
C PRO A 139 -1.70 16.72 0.37
N ALA A 140 -2.62 16.51 1.32
CA ALA A 140 -2.34 16.69 2.74
C ALA A 140 -1.31 15.67 3.24
N LEU A 141 -1.49 14.39 2.91
CA LEU A 141 -0.53 13.32 3.21
C LEU A 141 0.85 13.56 2.59
N VAL A 142 0.89 14.02 1.33
CA VAL A 142 2.15 14.34 0.63
C VAL A 142 2.89 15.53 1.25
N GLY A 143 2.18 16.42 1.97
CA GLY A 143 2.78 17.53 2.71
C GLY A 143 3.24 17.19 4.13
N ASP A 144 2.96 15.98 4.62
CA ASP A 144 3.26 15.58 6.00
C ASP A 144 4.78 15.37 6.22
N PRO A 145 5.34 15.73 7.39
CA PRO A 145 6.76 15.52 7.69
C PRO A 145 7.16 14.04 7.82
N VAL A 146 6.21 13.13 8.04
CA VAL A 146 6.46 11.69 8.15
C VAL A 146 6.54 11.05 6.77
N VAL A 147 7.65 10.36 6.51
CA VAL A 147 7.94 9.73 5.21
C VAL A 147 6.86 8.74 4.76
N TRP A 148 6.29 7.97 5.70
CA TRP A 148 5.24 7.00 5.41
C TRP A 148 3.92 7.67 5.05
N SER A 149 3.60 8.84 5.64
CA SER A 149 2.43 9.60 5.22
C SER A 149 2.58 10.13 3.79
N ARG A 150 3.76 10.64 3.43
CA ARG A 150 4.04 11.06 2.04
C ARG A 150 3.97 9.90 1.06
N ARG A 151 4.51 8.73 1.44
CA ARG A 151 4.48 7.51 0.62
C ARG A 151 3.04 7.03 0.43
N LEU A 152 2.25 6.92 1.50
CA LEU A 152 0.82 6.59 1.47
C LEU A 152 0.06 7.47 0.48
N GLY A 153 0.23 8.79 0.59
CA GLY A 153 -0.41 9.77 -0.29
C GLY A 153 -0.08 9.58 -1.77
N LEU A 154 1.19 9.33 -2.10
CA LEU A 154 1.59 9.12 -3.50
C LEU A 154 1.22 7.73 -4.00
N VAL A 155 1.47 6.67 -3.24
CA VAL A 155 1.23 5.28 -3.65
C VAL A 155 -0.27 5.00 -3.79
N ALA A 156 -1.14 5.67 -3.04
CA ALA A 156 -2.58 5.55 -3.20
C ALA A 156 -3.09 6.00 -4.58
N THR A 157 -2.30 6.79 -5.34
CA THR A 157 -2.62 7.10 -6.74
C THR A 157 -2.43 5.92 -7.70
N VAL A 158 -1.63 4.91 -7.32
CA VAL A 158 -1.36 3.73 -8.14
C VAL A 158 -2.67 2.98 -8.50
N PRO A 159 -3.52 2.57 -7.54
CA PRO A 159 -4.80 1.94 -7.89
C PRO A 159 -5.74 2.87 -8.66
N LEU A 160 -5.77 4.18 -8.36
CA LEU A 160 -6.61 5.15 -9.08
C LEU A 160 -6.27 5.18 -10.58
N ASN A 161 -4.98 5.13 -10.90
CA ASN A 161 -4.48 5.24 -12.27
C ASN A 161 -4.41 3.92 -13.06
N ARG A 162 -4.99 2.83 -12.55
CA ARG A 162 -5.07 1.54 -13.29
C ARG A 162 -6.27 1.46 -14.24
N SER A 163 -7.28 2.31 -14.04
CA SER A 163 -8.51 2.37 -14.84
C SER A 163 -8.79 3.80 -15.27
N ALA A 164 -9.23 4.00 -16.52
CA ALA A 164 -9.61 5.32 -17.03
C ALA A 164 -10.77 5.97 -16.23
N SER A 165 -11.65 5.16 -15.64
CA SER A 165 -12.80 5.65 -14.86
C SER A 165 -12.42 6.34 -13.55
N THR A 166 -11.23 6.04 -13.02
CA THR A 166 -10.75 6.56 -11.73
C THR A 166 -9.45 7.32 -11.85
N ALA A 167 -8.86 7.39 -13.05
CA ALA A 167 -7.54 7.93 -13.25
C ALA A 167 -7.47 9.42 -12.92
N GLN A 168 -6.39 9.81 -12.25
CA GLN A 168 -6.11 11.17 -11.79
C GLN A 168 -4.66 11.54 -12.16
N PRO A 169 -4.29 11.56 -13.45
CA PRO A 169 -2.92 11.82 -13.89
C PRO A 169 -2.44 13.20 -13.46
N ASP A 170 -3.25 14.25 -13.62
CA ASP A 170 -2.91 15.63 -13.24
C ASP A 170 -2.61 15.77 -11.75
N LEU A 171 -3.47 15.18 -10.90
CA LEU A 171 -3.23 15.12 -9.47
C LEU A 171 -1.91 14.39 -9.17
N THR A 172 -1.67 13.26 -9.84
CA THR A 172 -0.48 12.43 -9.60
C THR A 172 0.80 13.18 -9.96
N PHE A 173 0.84 13.88 -11.10
CA PHE A 173 1.96 14.74 -11.46
C PHE A 173 2.17 15.87 -10.44
N MET A 174 1.09 16.53 -9.99
CA MET A 174 1.18 17.56 -8.96
C MET A 174 1.72 17.04 -7.62
N LEU A 175 1.34 15.83 -7.20
CA LEU A 175 1.91 15.19 -6.02
C LEU A 175 3.39 14.85 -6.21
N ILE A 176 3.77 14.38 -7.40
CA ILE A 176 5.18 14.12 -7.72
C ILE A 176 5.98 15.42 -7.74
N ASP A 177 5.43 16.54 -8.20
CA ASP A 177 6.13 17.83 -8.16
C ASP A 177 6.54 18.26 -6.76
N ARG A 178 5.76 17.89 -5.74
CA ARG A 178 6.10 18.12 -4.33
C ARG A 178 7.22 17.20 -3.82
N LEU A 179 7.43 16.06 -4.46
CA LEU A 179 8.32 14.99 -4.00
C LEU A 179 9.52 14.73 -4.92
N LYS A 180 9.57 15.30 -6.13
CA LYS A 180 10.58 14.98 -7.16
C LYS A 180 12.01 15.33 -6.72
N ALA A 181 12.17 16.32 -5.85
CA ALA A 181 13.46 16.70 -5.26
C ALA A 181 13.84 15.86 -4.02
N GLU A 182 12.92 15.07 -3.46
CA GLU A 182 13.22 14.22 -2.30
C GLU A 182 14.22 13.12 -2.69
N ARG A 183 15.08 12.75 -1.74
CA ARG A 183 16.13 11.73 -1.92
C ARG A 183 15.94 10.51 -1.03
N HIS A 184 14.91 10.52 -0.17
CA HIS A 184 14.60 9.39 0.68
C HIS A 184 14.23 8.17 -0.18
N PRO A 185 14.89 7.01 -0.04
CA PRO A 185 14.71 5.87 -0.96
C PRO A 185 13.26 5.36 -1.07
N MET A 186 12.48 5.48 0.01
CA MET A 186 11.06 5.09 0.00
C MET A 186 10.19 6.03 -0.82
N ILE A 187 10.55 7.31 -0.94
CA ILE A 187 9.79 8.26 -1.75
C ILE A 187 10.21 8.17 -3.21
N THR A 188 11.51 8.07 -3.49
CA THR A 188 11.99 7.98 -4.86
C THR A 188 11.47 6.74 -5.59
N LYS A 189 11.34 5.60 -4.89
CA LYS A 189 10.71 4.38 -5.41
C LYS A 189 9.21 4.55 -5.65
N ALA A 190 8.51 5.30 -4.79
CA ALA A 190 7.10 5.62 -4.99
C ALA A 190 6.89 6.51 -6.22
N VAL A 191 7.76 7.51 -6.44
CA VAL A 191 7.77 8.35 -7.66
C VAL A 191 7.93 7.50 -8.92
N SER A 192 8.94 6.62 -8.96
CA SER A 192 9.10 5.66 -10.07
C SER A 192 7.83 4.84 -10.30
N TRP A 193 7.20 4.35 -9.23
CA TRP A 193 6.01 3.51 -9.35
C TRP A 193 4.81 4.27 -9.88
N ALA A 194 4.50 5.43 -9.32
CA ALA A 194 3.37 6.27 -9.77
C ALA A 194 3.50 6.63 -11.27
N LEU A 195 4.69 7.09 -11.71
CA LEU A 195 4.94 7.38 -13.13
C LEU A 195 4.78 6.15 -14.01
N ARG A 196 5.37 5.00 -13.63
CA ARG A 196 5.26 3.76 -14.40
C ARG A 196 3.83 3.25 -14.50
N THR A 197 3.00 3.50 -13.49
CA THR A 197 1.59 3.11 -13.52
C THR A 197 0.81 3.94 -14.54
N LEU A 198 1.10 5.23 -14.66
CA LEU A 198 0.44 6.11 -15.63
C LEU A 198 0.71 5.71 -17.09
N ILE A 199 1.87 5.12 -17.39
CA ILE A 199 2.27 4.74 -18.76
C ILE A 199 1.21 3.94 -19.50
N LYS A 200 0.47 3.06 -18.81
CA LYS A 200 -0.55 2.22 -19.46
C LYS A 200 -1.67 3.04 -20.11
N LEU A 201 -2.04 4.17 -19.50
CA LEU A 201 -3.16 5.01 -19.95
C LEU A 201 -2.69 6.32 -20.59
N TYR A 202 -1.52 6.84 -20.21
CA TYR A 202 -1.03 8.17 -20.57
C TYR A 202 0.49 8.16 -20.90
N PRO A 203 0.96 7.32 -21.84
CA PRO A 203 2.40 7.21 -22.13
C PRO A 203 3.02 8.53 -22.57
N ASP A 204 2.38 9.27 -23.48
CA ASP A 204 2.89 10.53 -24.01
C ASP A 204 3.02 11.61 -22.93
N ARG A 205 2.06 11.65 -22.00
CA ARG A 205 2.10 12.58 -20.86
C ARG A 205 3.25 12.26 -19.92
N VAL A 206 3.54 10.97 -19.69
CA VAL A 206 4.67 10.55 -18.85
C VAL A 206 6.00 10.86 -19.53
N ALA A 207 6.09 10.66 -20.85
CA ALA A 207 7.29 11.00 -21.63
C ALA A 207 7.58 12.51 -21.56
N ALA A 208 6.58 13.36 -21.82
CA ALA A 208 6.72 14.81 -21.69
C ALA A 208 7.13 15.22 -20.26
N TYR A 209 6.47 14.67 -19.24
CA TYR A 209 6.82 14.96 -17.84
C TYR A 209 8.27 14.58 -17.50
N LEU A 210 8.77 13.45 -18.02
CA LEU A 210 10.15 13.05 -17.86
C LEU A 210 11.12 14.05 -18.51
N ASP A 211 10.86 14.43 -19.76
CA ASP A 211 11.74 15.34 -20.49
C ASP A 211 11.85 16.70 -19.79
N ASP A 212 10.74 17.19 -19.22
CA ASP A 212 10.69 18.45 -18.47
C ASP A 212 11.34 18.39 -17.07
N ASN A 213 11.44 17.20 -16.45
CA ASN A 213 11.78 17.07 -15.02
C ASN A 213 12.95 16.13 -14.70
N GLN A 214 13.56 15.50 -15.71
CA GLN A 214 14.60 14.47 -15.52
C GLN A 214 15.79 14.93 -14.69
N ASP A 215 16.15 16.22 -14.74
CA ASP A 215 17.30 16.78 -14.01
C ASP A 215 17.06 16.90 -12.50
N VAL A 216 15.78 16.98 -12.08
CA VAL A 216 15.40 17.09 -10.68
C VAL A 216 14.98 15.75 -10.10
N LEU A 217 14.35 14.91 -10.92
CA LEU A 217 13.86 13.59 -10.55
C LEU A 217 14.99 12.65 -10.10
N PRO A 218 14.69 11.65 -9.26
CA PRO A 218 15.67 10.63 -8.90
C PRO A 218 16.13 9.85 -10.14
N SER A 219 17.44 9.74 -10.37
CA SER A 219 18.01 9.12 -11.57
C SER A 219 17.54 7.70 -11.84
N HIS A 220 17.35 6.87 -10.80
CA HIS A 220 16.79 5.53 -10.95
C HIS A 220 15.33 5.55 -11.37
N ALA A 221 14.54 6.53 -10.92
CA ALA A 221 13.15 6.67 -11.35
C ALA A 221 13.09 7.04 -12.84
N VAL A 222 13.89 8.02 -13.28
CA VAL A 222 14.02 8.38 -14.70
C VAL A 222 14.35 7.16 -15.56
N ARG A 223 15.40 6.42 -15.18
CA ARG A 223 15.83 5.20 -15.89
C ARG A 223 14.72 4.14 -15.94
N GLU A 224 14.10 3.82 -14.80
CA GLU A 224 13.07 2.78 -14.72
C GLU A 224 11.80 3.15 -15.51
N VAL A 225 11.44 4.44 -15.55
CA VAL A 225 10.28 4.93 -16.30
C VAL A 225 10.58 4.96 -17.80
N ARG A 226 11.77 5.42 -18.23
CA ARG A 226 12.21 5.34 -19.65
C ARG A 226 12.26 3.90 -20.15
N ASN A 227 12.88 2.99 -19.40
CA ASN A 227 12.88 1.56 -19.71
C ASN A 227 11.46 1.02 -19.92
N LYS A 228 10.53 1.40 -19.04
CA LYS A 228 9.14 0.95 -19.09
C LYS A 228 8.38 1.52 -20.30
N LEU A 229 8.67 2.77 -20.71
CA LEU A 229 8.13 3.39 -21.92
C LEU A 229 8.63 2.66 -23.18
N GLU A 230 9.92 2.36 -23.25
CA GLU A 230 10.57 1.80 -24.44
C GLU A 230 10.30 0.31 -24.62
N THR A 231 10.35 -0.47 -23.54
CA THR A 231 10.36 -1.94 -23.60
C THR A 231 9.11 -2.58 -23.01
N GLY A 232 8.24 -1.79 -22.37
CA GLY A 232 7.16 -2.32 -21.56
C GLY A 232 7.64 -2.99 -20.26
N LEU A 233 8.94 -2.99 -19.94
CA LEU A 233 9.50 -3.61 -18.74
C LEU A 233 10.31 -2.62 -17.90
N LYS A 234 10.23 -2.76 -16.57
CA LYS A 234 10.96 -1.91 -15.62
C LYS A 234 12.47 -2.02 -15.78
N SER A 235 12.96 -3.24 -16.04
CA SER A 235 14.39 -3.54 -16.18
C SER A 235 14.99 -3.10 -17.51
N GLY A 236 14.16 -2.84 -18.53
CA GLY A 236 14.62 -2.60 -19.91
C GLY A 236 15.15 -3.87 -20.61
N LYS A 237 15.13 -5.03 -19.94
CA LYS A 237 15.59 -6.30 -20.51
C LYS A 237 14.37 -7.10 -20.98
N THR A 238 14.27 -7.33 -22.28
CA THR A 238 13.34 -8.32 -22.85
C THR A 238 13.70 -9.72 -22.32
N PRO A 239 12.72 -10.59 -22.00
CA PRO A 239 12.97 -11.94 -21.49
C PRO A 239 13.89 -12.77 -22.38
#